data_AF-E7RFU9-F1
#
_entry.id   AF-E7RFU9-F1
#
_cell.length_a   1.000
_cell.length_b   1.000
_cell.length_c   1.000
_cell.angle_alpha   90.00
_cell.angle_beta   90.00
_cell.angle_gamma   90.00
#
_symmetry.space_group_name_H-M   'P 1'
#
loop_
_entity.id
_entity.type
_entity.pdbx_description
1 polymer ?
#
loop_
_entity_poly.entity_id
_entity_poly.type
_entity_poly.pdbx_seq_one_letter_code
_entity_poly.pdbx_strand_id
1 'polypeptide(L)'
;MEKKKTNSSYLYLIIGAIGMLLLVFGLLEYISFVGSTTTPSFLLTFAGFLILVHYIYYLEKKSGISNKVIWIKSGLLALSLLIFTYTFY
;
A
#
# COMPACT_ATOMS: atom_id res chain seq x y z
N MET A 1 33.70 10.08 -2.22
CA MET A 1 33.05 9.90 -3.53
C MET A 1 31.54 10.09 -3.35
N GLU A 2 31.06 11.25 -3.76
CA GLU A 2 29.68 11.71 -3.63
C GLU A 2 28.82 11.03 -4.71
N LYS A 3 28.01 10.03 -4.33
CA LYS A 3 27.10 9.39 -5.29
C LYS A 3 25.87 10.28 -5.48
N LYS A 4 25.82 10.93 -6.65
CA LYS A 4 24.68 11.63 -7.25
C LYS A 4 23.48 10.68 -7.38
N LYS A 5 22.78 10.39 -6.27
CA LYS A 5 21.67 9.43 -6.17
C LYS A 5 20.33 10.18 -6.05
N THR A 6 20.05 11.12 -6.95
CA THR A 6 19.00 12.12 -6.68
C THR A 6 17.68 11.91 -7.43
N ASN A 7 17.63 11.16 -8.55
CA ASN A 7 16.37 11.04 -9.32
C ASN A 7 15.82 9.61 -9.47
N SER A 8 16.64 8.58 -9.73
CA SER A 8 16.09 7.23 -10.01
C SER A 8 15.45 6.56 -8.79
N SER A 9 15.97 6.81 -7.58
CA SER A 9 15.44 6.21 -6.35
C SER A 9 14.05 6.73 -5.98
N TYR A 10 13.72 7.96 -6.39
CA TYR A 10 12.42 8.59 -6.12
C TYR A 10 11.32 8.05 -7.05
N LEU A 11 11.67 7.68 -8.28
CA LEU A 11 10.73 7.07 -9.23
C LEU A 11 10.23 5.71 -8.74
N TYR A 12 11.12 4.84 -8.26
CA TYR A 12 10.72 3.54 -7.68
C TYR A 12 9.85 3.71 -6.44
N LEU A 13 10.11 4.75 -5.65
CA LEU A 13 9.28 5.16 -4.52
C LEU A 13 7.86 5.53 -4.97
N ILE A 14 7.73 6.36 -6.01
CA ILE A 14 6.43 6.78 -6.54
C ILE A 14 5.67 5.57 -7.13
N ILE A 15 6.35 4.75 -7.93
CA ILE A 15 5.77 3.53 -8.52
C ILE A 15 5.29 2.58 -7.42
N GLY A 16 6.08 2.37 -6.36
CA GLY A 16 5.67 1.57 -5.21
C GLY A 16 4.46 2.14 -4.48
N ALA A 17 4.36 3.47 -4.36
CA ALA A 17 3.19 4.14 -3.78
C ALA A 17 1.93 3.91 -4.61
N ILE A 18 2.03 4.13 -5.93
CA ILE A 18 0.93 3.94 -6.88
C ILE A 18 0.48 2.48 -6.89
N GLY A 19 1.42 1.53 -6.90
CA GLY A 19 1.12 0.10 -6.84
C GLY A 19 0.36 -0.29 -5.58
N MET A 20 0.75 0.25 -4.40
CA MET A 20 0.01 0.02 -3.16
C MET A 20 -1.40 0.62 -3.18
N LEU A 21 -1.58 1.80 -3.77
CA LEU A 21 -2.91 2.41 -3.94
C LEU A 21 -3.80 1.59 -4.88
N LEU A 22 -3.28 1.15 -6.02
CA LEU A 22 -4.00 0.27 -6.95
C LEU A 22 -4.43 -1.04 -6.28
N LEU A 23 -3.57 -1.61 -5.42
CA LEU A 23 -3.90 -2.79 -4.63
C LEU A 23 -5.04 -2.56 -3.65
N VAL A 24 -5.04 -1.41 -2.97
CA VAL A 24 -6.18 -1.02 -2.13
C VAL A 24 -7.43 -0.92 -3.00
N PHE A 25 -7.41 -0.16 -4.09
CA PHE A 25 -8.58 -0.02 -4.96
C PHE A 25 -9.11 -1.35 -5.49
N GLY A 26 -8.23 -2.27 -5.92
CA GLY A 26 -8.65 -3.60 -6.36
C GLY A 26 -9.27 -4.43 -5.24
N LEU A 27 -8.76 -4.32 -4.01
CA LEU A 27 -9.35 -4.97 -2.84
C LEU A 27 -10.74 -4.39 -2.51
N LEU A 28 -10.89 -3.07 -2.64
CA LEU A 28 -12.14 -2.36 -2.40
C LEU A 28 -13.21 -2.69 -3.45
N GLU A 29 -12.83 -2.76 -4.72
CA GLU A 29 -13.69 -3.19 -5.82
C GLU A 29 -14.15 -4.64 -5.63
N TYR A 30 -13.24 -5.53 -5.20
CA TYR A 30 -13.57 -6.92 -4.88
C TYR A 30 -14.63 -7.03 -3.78
N ILE A 31 -14.51 -6.25 -2.70
CA ILE A 31 -15.53 -6.19 -1.64
C ILE A 31 -16.86 -5.65 -2.17
N SER A 32 -16.82 -4.64 -3.05
CA SER A 32 -18.02 -3.96 -3.56
C SER A 32 -18.82 -4.83 -4.54
N PHE A 33 -18.15 -5.62 -5.38
CA PHE A 33 -18.79 -6.40 -6.45
C PHE A 33 -18.95 -7.89 -6.16
N VAL A 34 -18.06 -8.49 -5.36
CA VAL A 34 -17.96 -9.95 -5.23
C VAL A 34 -18.18 -10.44 -3.80
N GLY A 35 -17.58 -9.77 -2.81
CA GLY A 35 -17.38 -10.36 -1.48
C GLY A 35 -18.31 -9.83 -0.40
N SER A 36 -19.11 -10.72 0.20
CA SER A 36 -19.41 -10.52 1.62
C SER A 36 -18.08 -10.63 2.40
N THR A 37 -17.92 -9.79 3.43
CA THR A 37 -16.73 -9.78 4.31
C THR A 37 -16.50 -11.11 5.06
N THR A 38 -17.46 -12.04 4.96
CA THR A 38 -17.43 -13.38 5.55
C THR A 38 -16.88 -14.46 4.62
N THR A 39 -16.55 -14.15 3.36
CA THR A 39 -16.00 -15.15 2.44
C THR A 39 -14.52 -15.45 2.75
N PRO A 40 -14.07 -16.72 2.68
CA PRO A 40 -12.66 -17.08 2.84
C PRO A 40 -11.74 -16.35 1.84
N SER A 41 -12.26 -16.06 0.65
CA SER A 41 -11.57 -15.32 -0.40
C SER A 41 -11.27 -13.86 -0.01
N PHE A 42 -12.13 -13.22 0.78
CA PHE A 42 -11.85 -11.89 1.32
C PHE A 42 -10.68 -11.94 2.31
N LEU A 43 -10.72 -12.85 3.28
CA LEU A 43 -9.64 -13.00 4.27
C LEU A 43 -8.29 -13.30 3.62
N LEU A 44 -8.27 -14.18 2.62
CA LEU A 44 -7.04 -14.53 1.89
C LEU A 44 -6.47 -13.34 1.11
N THR A 45 -7.33 -12.60 0.40
CA THR A 45 -6.91 -11.41 -0.37
C THR A 45 -6.44 -10.30 0.57
N PHE A 46 -7.11 -10.09 1.69
CA PHE A 46 -6.72 -9.11 2.72
C PHE A 46 -5.38 -9.46 3.37
N ALA A 47 -5.16 -10.73 3.70
CA ALA A 47 -3.88 -11.20 4.24
C ALA A 47 -2.75 -11.03 3.21
N GLY A 48 -2.99 -11.36 1.93
CA GLY A 48 -2.03 -11.15 0.85
C GLY A 48 -1.66 -9.67 0.68
N PHE A 49 -2.66 -8.79 0.74
CA PHE A 49 -2.46 -7.34 0.73
C PHE A 49 -1.56 -6.88 1.88
N LEU A 50 -1.86 -7.30 3.12
CA LEU A 50 -1.07 -6.93 4.29
C LEU A 50 0.40 -7.37 4.18
N ILE A 51 0.65 -8.60 3.73
CA ILE A 51 1.99 -9.15 3.55
C ILE A 51 2.74 -8.34 2.50
N LEU A 52 2.10 -8.02 1.38
CA LEU A 52 2.75 -7.29 0.29
C LEU A 52 3.10 -5.85 0.70
N VAL A 53 2.19 -5.15 1.38
CA VAL A 53 2.44 -3.80 1.89
C VAL A 53 3.61 -3.80 2.88
N HIS A 54 3.64 -4.76 3.82
CA HIS A 54 4.77 -4.90 4.75
C HIS A 54 6.08 -5.20 4.03
N TYR A 55 6.05 -6.04 2.99
CA TYR A 55 7.22 -6.36 2.20
C TYR A 55 7.76 -5.14 1.44
N ILE A 56 6.87 -4.32 0.85
CA ILE A 56 7.24 -3.07 0.18
C ILE A 56 7.88 -2.11 1.18
N TYR A 57 7.32 -1.94 2.38
CA TYR A 57 7.93 -1.12 3.43
C TYR A 57 9.30 -1.63 3.88
N TYR A 58 9.47 -2.95 3.99
CA TYR A 58 10.76 -3.54 4.28
C TYR A 58 11.80 -3.22 3.20
N LEU A 59 11.42 -3.33 1.92
CA LEU A 59 12.29 -2.97 0.79
C LEU A 59 12.62 -1.48 0.78
N GLU A 60 11.65 -0.61 1.05
CA GLU A 60 11.85 0.83 1.12
C GLU A 60 12.85 1.19 2.23
N LYS A 61 12.68 0.61 3.42
CA LYS A 61 13.61 0.78 4.56
C LYS A 61 15.01 0.27 4.23
N LYS A 62 15.13 -0.89 3.57
CA LYS A 62 16.42 -1.46 3.13
C LYS A 62 17.12 -0.60 2.08
N SER A 63 16.38 0.14 1.26
CA SER A 63 16.94 1.01 0.21
C SER A 63 17.50 2.35 0.72
N GLY A 64 17.36 2.63 2.02
CA GLY A 64 17.83 3.85 2.67
C GLY A 64 16.81 4.99 2.69
N ILE A 65 15.52 4.69 2.49
CA ILE A 65 14.44 5.68 2.56
C ILE A 65 14.19 6.05 4.03
N SER A 66 14.01 7.35 4.28
CA SER A 66 13.73 7.85 5.62
C SER A 66 12.41 7.29 6.15
N ASN A 67 12.41 6.87 7.41
CA ASN A 67 11.25 6.33 8.09
C ASN A 67 10.06 7.30 8.09
N LYS A 68 10.29 8.62 7.98
CA LYS A 68 9.25 9.65 7.87
C LYS A 68 8.41 9.49 6.60
N VAL A 69 9.04 9.18 5.47
CA VAL A 69 8.34 9.03 4.17
C VAL A 69 7.49 7.77 4.18
N ILE A 70 8.00 6.68 4.76
CA ILE A 70 7.27 5.41 4.93
C ILE A 70 6.05 5.63 5.83
N TRP A 71 6.19 6.40 6.92
CA TRP A 71 5.09 6.75 7.82
C TRP A 71 3.99 7.57 7.13
N ILE A 72 4.35 8.57 6.32
CA ILE A 72 3.39 9.39 5.56
C ILE A 72 2.60 8.52 4.57
N LYS A 73 3.29 7.62 3.84
CA LYS A 73 2.63 6.67 2.92
C LYS A 73 1.68 5.72 3.65
N SER A 74 2.12 5.18 4.78
CA SER A 74 1.30 4.29 5.60
C SER A 74 0.07 5.00 6.16
N GLY A 75 0.23 6.24 6.61
CA GLY A 75 -0.89 7.10 7.00
C GLY A 75 -1.87 7.34 5.85
N LEU A 76 -1.38 7.62 4.64
CA LEU A 76 -2.22 7.82 3.46
C LEU A 76 -2.99 6.55 3.07
N LEU A 77 -2.34 5.38 3.14
CA LEU A 77 -2.98 4.08 2.91
C LEU A 77 -4.06 3.78 3.95
N ALA A 78 -3.78 4.02 5.23
CA ALA A 78 -4.76 3.84 6.30
C ALA A 78 -5.95 4.81 6.16
N LEU A 79 -5.68 6.06 5.78
CA LEU A 79 -6.72 7.06 5.53
C LEU A 79 -7.62 6.64 4.35
N SER A 80 -7.04 6.11 3.28
CA SER A 80 -7.80 5.58 2.14
C SER A 80 -8.75 4.44 2.54
N LEU A 81 -8.30 3.54 3.43
CA LEU A 81 -9.15 2.46 3.96
C LEU A 81 -10.28 3.03 4.84
N LEU A 82 -9.99 4.02 5.69
CA LEU A 82 -10.99 4.69 6.55
C LEU A 82 -12.09 5.37 5.74
N ILE A 83 -11.72 6.14 4.72
CA ILE A 83 -12.69 6.83 3.84
C ILE A 83 -13.58 5.81 3.14
N PHE A 84 -13.02 4.69 2.70
CA PHE A 84 -13.81 3.63 2.09
C PHE A 84 -14.80 3.03 3.07
N THR A 85 -14.37 2.67 4.28
CA THR A 85 -15.28 2.13 5.30
C THR A 85 -16.41 3.09 5.65
N TYR A 86 -16.15 4.41 5.67
CA TYR A 86 -17.18 5.42 5.92
C TYR A 86 -18.16 5.61 4.76
N THR A 87 -17.72 5.41 3.52
CA THR A 87 -18.58 5.60 2.33
C THR A 87 -19.52 4.41 2.12
N PHE A 88 -19.09 3.21 2.50
CA PHE A 88 -19.83 1.96 2.27
C PHE A 88 -20.55 1.39 3.50
N TYR A 89 -20.42 2.02 4.68
CA TYR A 89 -21.16 1.68 5.91
C TYR A 89 -22.18 2.77 6.23
#